data_AF-A0AAD1G280-F1
#
_entry.id   AF-A0AAD1G280-F1
#
_cell.length_a   1.000
_cell.length_b   1.000
_cell.length_c   1.000
_cell.angle_alpha   90.00
_cell.angle_beta   90.00
_cell.angle_gamma   90.00
#
_symmetry.space_group_name_H-M   'P 1'
#
loop_
_entity.id
_entity.type
_entity.pdbx_description
1 polymer ?
#
loop_
_entity_poly.entity_id
_entity_poly.type
_entity_poly.pdbx_seq_one_letter_code
_entity_poly.pdbx_strand_id
1 'polypeptide(L)' 'MPKRGSKCEVTSKRAASAAAKVLRNPKSSKAAKTAAASALTQRPNKK' A
#
# COMPACT_ATOMS: atom_id res chain seq x y z
N MET A 1 -8.62 16.23 -11.24
CA MET A 1 -7.86 15.14 -10.57
C MET A 1 -6.50 15.01 -11.23
N PRO A 2 -5.44 14.79 -10.44
CA PRO A 2 -4.10 15.31 -10.71
C PRO A 2 -3.51 14.77 -12.02
N LYS A 3 -3.07 15.71 -12.88
CA LYS A 3 -2.05 15.45 -13.90
C LYS A 3 -0.70 15.86 -13.30
N ARG A 4 0.17 14.91 -12.96
CA ARG A 4 1.60 15.06 -12.62
C ARG A 4 2.18 13.65 -12.67
N GLY A 5 3.04 13.32 -13.62
CA GLY A 5 4.49 13.52 -13.49
C GLY A 5 5.13 12.26 -12.90
N SER A 6 5.76 11.43 -13.74
CA SER A 6 6.92 10.62 -13.35
C SER A 6 6.73 9.55 -12.25
N LYS A 7 6.22 8.37 -12.62
CA LYS A 7 6.61 7.01 -12.14
C LYS A 7 6.66 6.62 -10.65
N CYS A 8 6.45 7.47 -9.65
CA CYS A 8 6.73 7.10 -8.24
C CYS A 8 5.73 7.57 -7.16
N GLU A 9 4.51 7.99 -7.50
CA GLU A 9 3.51 8.41 -6.49
C GLU A 9 2.60 7.27 -6.00
N VAL A 10 2.82 6.05 -6.49
CA VAL A 10 2.04 4.88 -6.12
C VAL A 10 2.94 3.87 -5.43
N THR A 11 2.43 3.20 -4.40
CA THR A 11 3.14 2.12 -3.73
C THR A 11 3.57 1.06 -4.73
N SER A 12 4.88 0.81 -4.74
CA SER A 12 5.48 -0.17 -5.66
C SER A 12 4.88 -1.56 -5.42
N LYS A 13 4.91 -2.43 -6.44
CA LYS A 13 4.39 -3.81 -6.34
C LYS A 13 4.99 -4.54 -5.12
N ARG A 14 6.29 -4.34 -4.84
CA ARG A 14 6.98 -4.96 -3.70
C ARG A 14 6.44 -4.44 -2.36
N ALA A 15 6.28 -3.12 -2.23
CA ALA A 15 5.73 -2.51 -1.03
C ALA A 15 4.28 -2.96 -0.77
N ALA A 16 3.45 -3.04 -1.81
CA ALA A 16 2.08 -3.54 -1.71
C ALA A 16 2.03 -5.01 -1.26
N SER A 17 2.89 -5.87 -1.83
CA SER A 17 2.97 -7.28 -1.41
C SER A 17 3.42 -7.43 0.04
N ALA A 18 4.36 -6.60 0.50
CA ALA A 18 4.77 -6.59 1.91
C ALA A 18 3.62 -6.11 2.82
N ALA A 19 2.93 -5.03 2.46
CA ALA A 19 1.76 -4.53 3.18
C ALA A 19 0.65 -5.59 3.29
N ALA A 20 0.38 -6.33 2.21
CA ALA A 20 -0.59 -7.43 2.22
C ALA A 20 -0.20 -8.56 3.20
N LYS A 21 1.09 -8.87 3.32
CA LYS A 21 1.59 -9.84 4.32
C LYS A 21 1.41 -9.33 5.75
N VAL A 22 1.64 -8.04 6.00
CA VAL A 22 1.43 -7.40 7.31
C VAL A 22 -0.04 -7.46 7.73
N LEU A 23 -0.98 -7.26 6.80
CA LEU A 23 -2.41 -7.37 7.09
C LEU A 23 -2.83 -8.82 7.43
N ARG A 24 -2.24 -9.81 6.76
CA ARG A 24 -2.53 -11.24 6.97
C ARG A 24 -1.88 -11.82 8.22
N ASN A 25 -0.87 -11.16 8.78
CA ASN A 25 -0.17 -11.65 9.96
C ASN A 25 -0.98 -11.34 11.25
N PRO A 26 -1.37 -12.36 12.03
CA PRO A 26 -2.07 -12.15 13.31
C PRO A 26 -1.19 -11.43 14.35
N LYS A 27 0.14 -11.56 14.26
CA LYS A 27 1.12 -10.93 15.19
C LYS A 27 1.42 -9.47 14.86
N SER A 28 0.92 -8.92 13.74
CA SER A 28 1.18 -7.52 13.39
C SER A 28 0.40 -6.55 14.26
N SER A 29 1.10 -5.54 14.78
CA SER A 29 0.52 -4.47 15.61
C SER A 29 -0.51 -3.63 14.84
N LYS A 30 -1.46 -3.04 15.57
CA LYS A 30 -2.55 -2.21 15.02
C LYS A 30 -2.00 -1.08 14.15
N ALA A 31 -0.93 -0.41 14.60
CA ALA A 31 -0.25 0.64 13.83
C ALA A 31 0.33 0.13 12.51
N ALA A 32 0.95 -1.05 12.51
CA ALA A 32 1.52 -1.66 11.31
C ALA A 32 0.43 -2.01 10.29
N LYS A 33 -0.72 -2.51 10.76
CA LYS A 33 -1.88 -2.79 9.90
C LYS A 33 -2.47 -1.51 9.30
N THR A 34 -2.59 -0.44 10.08
CA THR A 34 -3.05 0.86 9.57
C THR A 34 -2.12 1.42 8.49
N ALA A 35 -0.80 1.42 8.73
CA ALA A 35 0.17 1.87 7.74
C ALA A 35 0.14 1.01 6.46
N ALA A 36 0.01 -0.30 6.61
CA ALA A 36 -0.12 -1.22 5.48
C ALA A 36 -1.41 -0.99 4.67
N ALA A 37 -2.53 -0.72 5.34
CA ALA A 37 -3.79 -0.38 4.67
C ALA A 37 -3.68 0.93 3.88
N SER A 38 -3.11 1.99 4.47
CA SER A 38 -2.85 3.27 3.79
C SER A 38 -1.94 3.12 2.57
N ALA A 39 -0.98 2.20 2.63
CA ALA A 39 -0.13 1.89 1.49
C ALA A 39 -0.90 1.21 0.34
N LEU A 40 -1.92 0.38 0.64
CA LEU A 40 -2.73 -0.27 -0.39
C LEU A 40 -3.73 0.70 -1.05
N THR A 41 -4.27 1.66 -0.30
CA THR A 41 -5.22 2.66 -0.85
C THR A 41 -4.56 3.65 -1.81
N GLN A 42 -3.26 3.92 -1.63
CA GLN A 42 -2.48 4.73 -2.56
C GLN A 42 -2.24 4.05 -3.91
N ARG A 43 -2.47 2.74 -4.03
CA ARG A 43 -2.32 2.02 -5.29
C ARG A 43 -3.67 2.00 -6.01
N PRO A 44 -3.85 2.76 -7.11
CA PRO A 44 -5.09 2.73 -7.86
C PRO A 44 -5.32 1.31 -8.39
N ASN A 45 -6.51 0.77 -8.16
CA ASN A 45 -6.92 -0.49 -8.75
C ASN A 45 -6.96 -0.30 -10.27
N LYS A 46 -6.04 -0.93 -11.01
CA LYS A 46 -6.08 -0.94 -12.47
C LYS A 46 -7.23 -1.86 -12.86
N LYS A 47 -8.42 -1.29 -13.08
CA LYS A 47 -9.47 -1.94 -13.87
C LYS A 47 -9.02 -2.06 -15.32
#